data_AF-A0A1V2QWA3-F1
#
_entry.id   AF-A0A1V2QWA3-F1
#
_cell.length_a   1.000
_cell.length_b   1.000
_cell.length_c   1.000
_cell.angle_alpha   90.00
_cell.angle_beta   90.00
_cell.angle_gamma   90.00
#
_symmetry.space_group_name_H-M   'P 1'
#
loop_
_entity.id
_entity.type
_entity.pdbx_description
1 polymer ?
#
loop_
_entity_poly.entity_id
_entity_poly.type
_entity_poly.pdbx_seq_one_letter_code
_entity_poly.pdbx_strand_id
1 'polypeptide(L)'
;MSDPRPRPLRIAGSIVGGLTALVTGLVGSGLLTSGQGDALTGLISAALVLLGTFGVVVSTEHRVTPLVDPRDNDGRPLTPTDS
;
A
#
# COMPACT_ATOMS: atom_id res chain seq x y z
N MET A 1 26.27 -2.96 6.36
CA MET A 1 25.89 -3.38 4.98
C MET A 1 24.38 -3.61 4.96
N SER A 2 23.60 -2.57 4.65
CA SER A 2 22.13 -2.66 4.57
C SER A 2 21.73 -3.29 3.25
N ASP A 3 21.14 -4.48 3.30
CA ASP A 3 20.53 -5.18 2.18
C ASP A 3 19.59 -4.23 1.40
N PRO A 4 19.83 -3.96 0.10
CA PRO A 4 19.16 -2.90 -0.67
C PRO A 4 17.74 -3.28 -1.12
N ARG A 5 17.18 -4.37 -0.57
CA ARG A 5 15.83 -4.81 -0.93
C ARG A 5 14.78 -3.81 -0.44
N PRO A 6 13.91 -3.29 -1.33
CA PRO A 6 12.84 -2.40 -0.93
C PRO A 6 11.97 -3.07 0.14
N ARG A 7 11.75 -2.39 1.27
CA ARG A 7 10.88 -2.85 2.37
C ARG A 7 9.62 -2.00 2.42
N PRO A 8 8.71 -2.12 1.44
CA PRO A 8 7.54 -1.24 1.31
C PRO A 8 6.66 -1.27 2.56
N LEU A 9 6.48 -2.46 3.17
CA LEU A 9 5.70 -2.61 4.41
C LEU A 9 6.33 -1.89 5.60
N ARG A 10 7.67 -1.84 5.68
CA ARG A 10 8.37 -1.14 6.76
C ARG A 10 8.23 0.37 6.63
N ILE A 11 8.31 0.88 5.39
CA ILE A 11 8.11 2.30 5.09
C ILE A 11 6.67 2.69 5.42
N ALA A 12 5.68 1.95 4.91
CA ALA A 12 4.27 2.18 5.20
C ALA A 12 3.99 2.16 6.71
N GLY A 13 4.50 1.14 7.43
CA GLY A 13 4.37 1.04 8.88
C GLY A 13 4.96 2.23 9.63
N SER A 14 6.11 2.76 9.18
CA SER A 14 6.73 3.94 9.80
C SER A 14 5.91 5.21 9.62
N ILE A 15 5.27 5.38 8.45
CA ILE A 15 4.43 6.54 8.16
C ILE A 15 3.15 6.48 9.02
N VAL A 16 2.48 5.33 9.04
CA VAL A 16 1.26 5.14 9.84
C VAL A 16 1.57 5.30 11.32
N GLY A 17 2.61 4.64 11.83
CA GLY A 17 3.03 4.75 13.22
C GLY A 17 3.42 6.18 13.60
N GLY A 18 4.11 6.91 12.71
CA GLY A 18 4.47 8.32 12.92
C GLY A 18 3.24 9.23 12.97
N LEU A 19 2.27 9.06 12.08
CA LEU A 19 1.02 9.82 12.09
C LEU A 19 0.20 9.56 13.35
N THR A 20 0.05 8.29 13.75
CA THR A 20 -0.66 7.94 14.99
C THR A 20 0.04 8.54 16.20
N ALA A 21 1.37 8.41 16.31
CA ALA A 21 2.14 8.97 17.41
C ALA A 21 2.02 10.51 17.48
N LEU A 22 1.98 11.18 16.33
CA LEU A 22 1.75 12.62 16.26
C LEU A 22 0.37 12.99 16.83
N VAL A 23 -0.69 12.30 16.39
CA VAL A 23 -2.06 12.55 16.89
C VAL A 23 -2.14 12.32 18.40
N THR A 24 -1.59 11.21 18.89
CA THR A 24 -1.54 10.93 20.34
C THR A 24 -0.76 12.02 21.09
N GLY A 25 0.37 12.47 20.55
CA GLY A 25 1.16 13.56 21.12
C GLY A 25 0.40 14.88 21.18
N LEU A 26 -0.35 15.22 20.13
CA LEU A 26 -1.16 16.45 20.11
C LEU A 26 -2.30 16.40 21.13
N VAL A 27 -2.98 15.25 21.29
CA VAL A 27 -3.99 15.07 22.34
C VAL A 27 -3.33 15.17 23.73
N GLY A 28 -2.19 14.51 23.94
CA GLY A 28 -1.45 14.55 25.19
C GLY A 28 -0.95 15.95 25.56
N SER A 29 -0.67 16.79 24.56
CA SER A 29 -0.28 18.20 24.75
C SER A 29 -1.46 19.15 25.01
N GLY A 30 -2.70 18.69 24.85
CA GLY A 30 -3.90 19.52 24.97
C GLY A 30 -4.20 20.41 23.77
N LEU A 31 -3.40 20.33 22.69
CA LEU A 31 -3.65 21.05 21.43
C LEU A 31 -4.87 20.50 20.66
N LEU A 32 -5.18 19.22 20.87
CA LEU A 32 -6.39 18.56 20.37
C LEU A 32 -7.19 17.98 21.53
N THR A 33 -8.51 17.97 21.36
CA THR A 33 -9.39 17.23 22.28
C THR A 33 -9.31 15.72 21.98
N SER A 34 -9.69 14.89 22.96
CA SER A 34 -9.78 13.43 22.77
C SER A 34 -10.65 13.06 21.58
N GLY A 35 -11.83 13.67 21.45
CA GLY A 35 -12.75 13.43 20.33
C GLY A 35 -12.15 13.79 18.97
N GLN A 36 -11.31 14.83 18.89
CA GLN A 36 -10.59 15.17 17.65
C GLN A 36 -9.50 14.15 17.33
N GLY A 37 -8.76 13.67 18.35
CA GLY A 37 -7.77 12.61 18.17
C GLY A 37 -8.36 11.29 17.70
N ASP A 38 -9.50 10.90 18.28
CA ASP A 38 -10.23 9.69 17.88
C ASP A 38 -10.75 9.80 16.44
N ALA A 39 -11.30 10.96 16.06
CA ALA A 39 -11.76 11.21 14.70
C ALA A 39 -10.62 11.14 13.67
N LEU A 40 -9.46 11.74 13.97
CA LEU A 40 -8.28 11.69 13.09
C LEU A 40 -7.73 10.26 12.95
N THR A 41 -7.66 9.52 14.06
CA THR A 41 -7.21 8.13 14.04
C THR A 41 -8.16 7.25 13.23
N GLY A 42 -9.47 7.46 13.37
CA GLY A 42 -10.50 6.81 12.56
C GLY A 42 -10.38 7.14 11.07
N LEU A 43 -10.14 8.42 10.73
CA LEU A 43 -9.95 8.87 9.35
C LEU A 43 -8.70 8.22 8.71
N ILE A 44 -7.57 8.21 9.41
CA ILE A 44 -6.33 7.55 8.95
C ILE A 44 -6.61 6.06 8.69
N SER A 45 -7.31 5.39 9.60
CA SER A 45 -7.64 3.98 9.47
C SER A 45 -8.56 3.72 8.26
N ALA A 46 -9.61 4.53 8.08
CA ALA A 46 -10.53 4.42 6.95
C ALA A 46 -9.81 4.62 5.61
N ALA A 47 -8.91 5.61 5.53
CA ALA A 47 -8.11 5.86 4.32
C ALA A 47 -7.20 4.67 3.99
N LEU A 48 -6.53 4.09 4.99
CA LEU A 48 -5.68 2.91 4.81
C LEU A 48 -6.47 1.68 4.38
N VAL A 49 -7.65 1.46 4.97
CA VAL A 49 -8.55 0.38 4.57
C VAL A 49 -9.00 0.56 3.13
N LEU A 50 -9.35 1.78 2.72
CA LEU A 50 -9.77 2.07 1.35
C LEU A 50 -8.61 1.81 0.37
N LEU A 51 -7.42 2.33 0.67
CA LEU A 51 -6.22 2.09 -0.14
C LEU A 51 -5.86 0.61 -0.22
N GLY A 52 -5.98 -0.12 0.89
CA GLY A 52 -5.76 -1.57 0.94
C GLY A 52 -6.77 -2.32 0.08
N THR A 53 -8.06 -2.00 0.21
CA THR A 53 -9.14 -2.67 -0.52
C THR A 53 -9.01 -2.43 -2.03
N PHE A 54 -8.85 -1.18 -2.46
CA PHE A 54 -8.68 -0.86 -3.88
C PHE A 54 -7.35 -1.37 -4.44
N GLY A 55 -6.26 -1.27 -3.67
CA GLY A 55 -4.96 -1.82 -4.07
C GLY A 55 -5.01 -3.33 -4.26
N VAL A 56 -5.73 -4.05 -3.38
CA VAL A 56 -5.97 -5.50 -3.55
C VAL A 56 -6.75 -5.75 -4.83
N VAL A 57 -7.88 -5.06 -5.06
CA VAL A 57 -8.70 -5.22 -6.28
C VAL A 57 -7.85 -5.06 -7.55
N VAL A 58 -7.12 -3.94 -7.68
CA VAL A 58 -6.26 -3.68 -8.85
C VAL A 58 -5.18 -4.74 -9.02
N SER A 59 -4.56 -5.20 -7.93
CA SER A 59 -3.52 -6.24 -7.99
C SER A 59 -4.08 -7.62 -8.37
N THR A 60 -5.32 -7.91 -8.00
CA THR A 60 -5.99 -9.18 -8.28
C THR A 60 -6.60 -9.23 -9.68
N GLU A 61 -7.06 -8.09 -10.20
CA GLU A 61 -7.66 -7.99 -11.54
C GLU A 61 -6.69 -8.46 -12.62
N HIS A 62 -5.41 -8.07 -12.52
CA HIS A 62 -4.36 -8.51 -13.43
C HIS A 62 -4.05 -10.02 -13.36
N ARG A 63 -4.42 -10.69 -12.25
CA ARG A 63 -4.21 -12.14 -12.07
C ARG A 63 -5.38 -12.98 -12.59
N VAL A 64 -6.60 -12.43 -12.58
CA VAL A 64 -7.83 -13.15 -12.95
C VAL A 64 -8.22 -12.87 -14.40
N THR A 65 -8.00 -11.65 -14.88
CA THR A 65 -8.28 -11.20 -16.25
C THR A 65 -7.09 -10.40 -16.78
N PRO A 66 -6.00 -11.07 -17.18
CA PRO A 66 -4.85 -10.40 -17.76
C PRO A 66 -5.25 -9.71 -19.06
N LEU A 67 -5.14 -8.38 -19.10
CA LEU A 67 -5.30 -7.58 -20.34
C LEU A 67 -4.04 -7.63 -21.23
N VAL A 68 -2.96 -8.20 -20.70
CA VAL A 68 -1.66 -8.38 -21.35
C VAL A 68 -1.32 -9.86 -21.24
N ASP A 69 -0.88 -10.49 -22.32
CA ASP A 69 -0.51 -11.92 -22.29
C ASP A 69 0.63 -12.11 -21.28
N PRO A 70 0.46 -12.93 -20.23
CA PRO A 70 1.52 -13.23 -19.27
C PRO A 70 2.82 -13.73 -19.93
N ARG A 71 2.73 -14.31 -21.14
CA ARG A 71 3.86 -14.86 -21.90
C ARG A 71 4.72 -13.81 -22.58
N ASP A 72 4.25 -12.57 -22.73
CA ASP A 72 5.07 -11.47 -23.29
C ASP A 72 6.22 -11.08 -22.33
N ASN A 73 6.08 -11.35 -21.03
CA ASN A 73 7.13 -11.12 -20.04
C ASN A 73 8.13 -12.29 -19.92
N ASP A 74 7.81 -13.46 -20.47
CA ASP A 74 8.64 -14.67 -20.38
C ASP A 74 9.72 -14.75 -21.47
N GLY A 75 9.89 -13.68 -22.27
CA GLY A 75 11.01 -13.57 -23.21
C GLY A 75 11.08 -14.70 -24.24
N ARG A 76 9.93 -15.24 -24.66
CA ARG A 76 9.89 -16.40 -25.55
C ARG A 76 10.51 -16.03 -26.90
N PRO A 77 11.59 -16.73 -27.35
CA PRO A 77 12.16 -16.49 -28.67
C PRO A 77 11.10 -16.79 -29.74
N LEU A 78 10.92 -15.87 -30.68
CA LEU A 78 10.04 -16.06 -31.83
C LEU A 78 10.62 -17.20 -32.70
N THR A 79 9.97 -18.35 -32.70
CA THR A 79 10.27 -19.44 -33.65
C THR A 79 9.51 -19.19 -34.95
N PRO A 80 10.16 -19.29 -36.12
CA PRO A 80 9.46 -19.20 -37.40
C PRO A 80 8.37 -20.27 -37.47
N THR A 81 7.19 -19.89 -37.97
CA THR A 81 6.16 -20.84 -38.35
C THR A 81 6.63 -21.52 -39.64
N ASP A 82 7.20 -22.71 -39.54
CA ASP A 82 7.59 -23.49 -40.71
C ASP A 82 6.33 -23.78 -41.54
N SER A 83 6.32 -23.24 -42.76
CA SER A 83 5.36 -23.51 -43.84
C SER A 83 5.93 -24.51 -44.84
#